data_AF-A0A0F9E7Q7-F1
#
_entry.id   AF-A0A0F9E7Q7-F1
#
_cell.length_a   1.000
_cell.length_b   1.000
_cell.length_c   1.000
_cell.angle_alpha   90.00
_cell.angle_beta   90.00
_cell.angle_gamma   90.00
#
_symmetry.space_group_name_H-M   'P 1'
#
loop_
_entity.id
_entity.type
_entity.pdbx_description
1 polymer ?
#
loop_
_entity_poly.entity_id
_entity_poly.type
_entity_poly.pdbx_seq_one_letter_code
_entity_poly.pdbx_strand_id
1 'polypeptide(L)'
;REQVDEIVQDLRGYTEVDVVPGAYLGIWNLWRNPRVEFLYVSAAPEHAVEGRHQWLQENYLPTPQPGQLIHLGTSAEKVDWIHEYGEQYDFIIDDTLDHLDAALFAGIDLRMAYHRPWNQQDEDNHIRVHTWKEIISLIHEQSHDHSR
;
A
#
# COMPACT_ATOMS: atom_id res chain seq x y z
N ARG A 1 7.98 3.50 34.01
CA ARG A 1 7.41 2.13 33.93
C ARG A 1 6.14 2.19 33.09
N GLU A 2 5.16 3.03 33.43
CA GLU A 2 3.96 3.26 32.59
C GLU A 2 4.25 3.68 31.14
N GLN A 3 5.22 4.57 30.88
CA GLN A 3 5.63 4.93 29.50
C GLN A 3 6.28 3.80 28.70
N VAL A 4 6.85 2.79 29.35
CA VAL A 4 7.47 1.64 28.66
C VAL A 4 6.39 0.63 28.28
N ASP A 5 5.31 0.53 29.07
CA ASP A 5 4.20 -0.38 28.80
C ASP A 5 3.30 0.12 27.63
N GLU A 6 3.11 1.43 27.45
CA GLU A 6 2.44 2.01 26.27
C GLU A 6 3.23 1.77 24.98
N ILE A 7 4.56 1.99 25.00
CA ILE A 7 5.42 1.74 23.84
C ILE A 7 5.45 0.24 23.48
N VAL A 8 5.43 -0.65 24.48
CA VAL A 8 5.37 -2.11 24.24
C VAL A 8 3.99 -2.56 23.73
N GLN A 9 2.89 -1.88 24.11
CA GLN A 9 1.57 -2.15 23.52
C GLN A 9 1.47 -1.67 22.06
N ASP A 10 2.01 -0.50 21.73
CA ASP A 10 2.02 0.02 20.36
C ASP A 10 2.92 -0.80 19.42
N LEU A 11 4.07 -1.29 19.91
CA LEU A 11 4.93 -2.20 19.15
C LEU A 11 4.24 -3.56 18.88
N ARG A 12 3.44 -4.07 19.81
CA ARG A 12 2.65 -5.31 19.60
C ARG A 12 1.53 -5.12 18.59
N GLY A 13 1.00 -3.90 18.46
CA GLY A 13 -0.05 -3.56 17.49
C GLY A 13 0.34 -3.83 16.04
N TYR A 14 1.65 -3.89 15.72
CA TYR A 14 2.14 -4.20 14.37
C TYR A 14 2.70 -5.63 14.22
N THR A 15 3.15 -6.28 15.30
CA THR A 15 3.69 -7.65 15.23
C THR A 15 2.60 -8.73 15.18
N GLU A 16 1.36 -8.40 15.55
CA GLU A 16 0.22 -9.33 15.63
C GLU A 16 -0.91 -8.99 14.65
N VAL A 17 -0.63 -8.22 13.59
CA VAL A 17 -1.63 -7.92 12.55
C VAL A 17 -1.76 -9.11 11.62
N ASP A 18 -2.97 -9.64 11.47
CA ASP A 18 -3.26 -10.66 10.46
C ASP A 18 -3.09 -10.07 9.05
N VAL A 19 -2.47 -10.86 8.17
CA VAL A 19 -2.41 -10.55 6.74
C VAL A 19 -3.83 -10.52 6.17
N VAL A 20 -4.15 -9.43 5.48
CA VAL A 20 -5.43 -9.28 4.77
C VAL A 20 -5.62 -10.48 3.82
N PRO A 21 -6.77 -11.18 3.85
CA PRO A 21 -6.97 -12.37 3.04
C PRO A 21 -6.69 -12.12 1.55
N GLY A 22 -5.83 -12.97 0.95
CA GLY A 22 -5.44 -12.88 -0.45
C GLY A 22 -4.41 -11.80 -0.78
N ALA A 23 -4.04 -10.95 0.17
CA ALA A 23 -3.18 -9.80 -0.06
C ALA A 23 -1.72 -10.18 -0.34
N TYR A 24 -1.19 -11.16 0.40
CA TYR A 24 0.13 -11.73 0.12
C TYR A 24 0.19 -12.31 -1.31
N LEU A 25 -0.78 -13.14 -1.69
CA LEU A 25 -0.81 -13.76 -3.02
C LEU A 25 -1.02 -12.74 -4.14
N GLY A 26 -1.86 -11.72 -3.91
CA GLY A 26 -2.09 -10.63 -4.86
C GLY A 26 -0.81 -9.84 -5.11
N ILE A 27 -0.17 -9.35 -4.05
CA ILE A 27 1.11 -8.63 -4.14
C ILE A 27 2.18 -9.54 -4.77
N TRP A 28 2.33 -10.78 -4.33
CA TRP A 28 3.27 -11.74 -4.89
C TRP A 28 3.08 -12.00 -6.40
N ASN A 29 1.85 -11.97 -6.89
CA ASN A 29 1.56 -12.14 -8.32
C ASN A 29 1.94 -10.90 -9.13
N LEU A 30 1.64 -9.70 -8.63
CA LEU A 30 2.09 -8.44 -9.25
C LEU A 30 3.62 -8.36 -9.24
N TRP A 31 4.22 -8.65 -8.09
CA TRP A 31 5.64 -8.61 -7.81
C TRP A 31 6.47 -9.47 -8.77
N ARG A 32 5.97 -10.64 -9.15
CA ARG A 32 6.68 -11.58 -10.04
C ARG A 32 6.35 -11.39 -11.52
N ASN A 33 5.43 -10.49 -11.86
CA ASN A 33 5.08 -10.24 -13.24
C ASN A 33 6.12 -9.30 -13.86
N PRO A 34 6.94 -9.75 -14.83
CA PRO A 34 8.00 -8.91 -15.44
C PRO A 34 7.46 -7.75 -16.27
N ARG A 35 6.14 -7.67 -16.46
CA ARG A 35 5.46 -6.55 -17.15
C ARG A 35 4.90 -5.50 -16.19
N VAL A 36 5.04 -5.72 -14.89
CA VAL A 36 4.53 -4.82 -13.86
C VAL A 36 5.72 -4.25 -13.10
N GLU A 37 5.86 -2.93 -13.16
CA GLU A 37 6.70 -2.23 -12.20
C GLU A 37 5.91 -2.05 -10.91
N PHE A 38 6.53 -2.32 -9.76
CA PHE A 38 5.84 -2.33 -8.48
C PHE A 38 6.68 -1.60 -7.43
N LEU A 39 6.08 -0.57 -6.85
CA LEU A 39 6.61 0.17 -5.71
C LEU A 39 5.73 -0.12 -4.49
N TYR A 40 6.34 -0.63 -3.43
CA TYR A 40 5.66 -0.81 -2.14
C TYR A 40 5.95 0.37 -1.22
N VAL A 41 4.91 1.07 -0.79
CA VAL A 41 5.02 2.15 0.19
C VAL A 41 4.19 1.81 1.43
N SER A 42 4.80 1.87 2.62
CA SER A 42 4.08 1.73 3.88
C SER A 42 4.52 2.80 4.86
N ALA A 43 3.53 3.44 5.49
CA ALA A 43 3.73 4.36 6.61
C ALA A 43 3.39 3.68 7.94
N ALA A 44 4.06 4.12 9.01
CA ALA A 44 3.73 3.84 10.40
C ALA A 44 4.05 5.08 11.26
N PRO A 45 3.50 5.21 12.48
CA PRO A 45 3.98 6.19 13.45
C PRO A 45 5.50 6.08 13.65
N GLU A 46 6.20 7.19 13.91
CA GLU A 46 7.68 7.25 13.99
C GLU A 46 8.27 6.16 14.90
N HIS A 47 7.67 5.93 16.07
CA HIS A 47 8.10 4.92 17.03
C HIS A 47 7.86 3.47 16.58
N ALA A 48 7.05 3.24 15.55
CA ALA A 48 6.62 1.94 15.07
C ALA A 48 7.21 1.57 13.69
N VAL A 49 7.97 2.46 13.04
CA VAL A 49 8.56 2.22 11.72
C VAL A 49 9.46 0.98 11.70
N GLU A 50 10.32 0.81 12.72
CA GLU A 50 11.21 -0.34 12.81
C GLU A 50 10.44 -1.67 12.97
N GLY A 51 9.45 -1.70 13.86
CA GLY A 51 8.59 -2.87 14.06
C GLY A 51 7.78 -3.23 12.81
N ARG A 52 7.29 -2.21 12.08
CA ARG A 52 6.61 -2.40 10.80
C ARG A 52 7.54 -3.02 9.76
N HIS A 53 8.78 -2.56 9.68
CA HIS A 53 9.77 -3.13 8.78
C HIS A 53 10.07 -4.60 9.11
N GLN A 54 10.29 -4.92 10.38
CA GLN A 54 10.51 -6.29 10.82
C GLN A 54 9.30 -7.18 10.48
N TRP A 55 8.09 -6.75 10.81
CA TRP A 55 6.87 -7.52 10.51
C TRP A 55 6.72 -7.81 9.01
N LEU A 56 7.02 -6.83 8.15
CA LEU A 56 6.99 -7.01 6.70
C LEU A 56 8.01 -8.03 6.22
N GLN A 57 9.24 -8.01 6.75
CA GLN A 57 10.27 -9.01 6.43
C GLN A 57 9.85 -10.43 6.83
N GLU A 58 9.15 -10.57 7.96
CA GLU A 58 8.75 -11.87 8.50
C GLU A 58 7.49 -12.45 7.81
N ASN A 59 6.54 -11.59 7.41
CA ASN A 59 5.20 -12.03 7.03
C ASN A 59 4.84 -11.78 5.56
N TYR A 60 5.51 -10.84 4.90
CA TYR A 60 4.94 -10.22 3.71
C TYR A 60 5.88 -10.10 2.54
N LEU A 61 7.14 -9.79 2.79
CA LEU A 61 8.09 -9.48 1.75
C LEU A 61 8.82 -10.75 1.33
N PRO A 62 8.64 -11.18 0.06
CA PRO A 62 9.69 -11.92 -0.61
C PRO A 62 10.97 -11.11 -0.51
N THR A 63 12.12 -11.78 -0.51
CA THR A 63 13.38 -11.06 -0.77
C THR A 63 13.20 -10.18 -2.02
N PRO A 64 13.42 -8.85 -1.91
CA PRO A 64 13.19 -7.94 -3.02
C PRO A 64 14.00 -8.36 -4.25
N GLN A 65 13.41 -8.32 -5.45
CA GLN A 65 14.20 -8.52 -6.67
C GLN A 65 14.98 -7.24 -6.97
N PRO A 66 16.13 -7.34 -7.65
CA PRO A 66 16.88 -6.16 -8.10
C PRO A 66 15.98 -5.22 -8.92
N GLY A 67 15.93 -3.93 -8.53
CA GLY A 67 15.16 -2.89 -9.21
C GLY A 67 13.77 -2.60 -8.63
N GLN A 68 13.34 -3.32 -7.59
CA GLN A 68 12.07 -3.05 -6.90
C GLN A 68 12.29 -2.22 -5.65
N LEU A 69 11.44 -1.21 -5.47
CA LEU A 69 11.55 -0.24 -4.39
C LEU A 69 10.55 -0.56 -3.28
N ILE A 70 11.04 -0.54 -2.05
CA ILE A 70 10.23 -0.64 -0.84
C ILE A 70 10.58 0.56 0.03
N HIS A 71 9.62 1.45 0.22
CA HIS A 71 9.78 2.61 1.09
C HIS A 71 8.95 2.41 2.36
N LEU A 72 9.63 2.44 3.50
CA LEU A 72 9.05 2.26 4.83
C LEU A 72 9.43 3.45 5.69
N GLY A 73 8.45 4.15 6.24
CA GLY A 73 8.68 5.32 7.06
C GLY A 73 7.41 5.86 7.69
N THR A 74 7.36 7.18 7.86
CA THR A 74 6.27 7.93 8.45
C THR A 74 5.22 8.33 7.40
N SER A 75 4.07 8.82 7.86
CA SER A 75 3.04 9.36 6.96
C SER A 75 3.52 10.56 6.15
N ALA A 76 4.41 11.40 6.71
CA ALA A 76 4.98 12.53 6.00
C ALA A 76 5.89 12.07 4.85
N GLU A 77 6.80 11.12 5.15
CA GLU A 77 7.69 10.54 4.13
C GLU A 77 6.89 9.81 3.03
N LYS A 78 5.78 9.15 3.37
CA LYS A 78 4.87 8.55 2.39
C LYS A 78 4.32 9.57 1.40
N VAL A 79 3.91 10.75 1.87
CA VAL A 79 3.43 11.82 0.99
C VAL A 79 4.56 12.30 0.07
N ASP A 80 5.77 12.46 0.62
CA ASP A 80 6.94 12.86 -0.17
C ASP A 80 7.26 11.83 -1.29
N TRP A 81 7.21 10.53 -1.00
CA TRP A 81 7.43 9.49 -2.00
C TRP A 81 6.33 9.43 -3.06
N ILE A 82 5.08 9.67 -2.69
CA ILE A 82 3.99 9.76 -3.68
C ILE A 82 4.23 10.97 -4.60
N HIS A 83 4.70 12.10 -4.08
CA HIS A 83 5.10 13.24 -4.92
C HIS A 83 6.29 12.94 -5.82
N GLU A 84 7.31 12.24 -5.31
CA GLU A 84 8.54 11.95 -6.05
C GLU A 84 8.32 10.90 -7.15
N TYR A 85 7.52 9.87 -6.87
CA TYR A 85 7.41 8.69 -7.72
C TYR A 85 6.03 8.49 -8.33
N GLY A 86 4.96 9.07 -7.76
CA GLY A 86 3.57 8.72 -8.09
C GLY A 86 3.21 8.88 -9.57
N GLU A 87 3.67 9.95 -10.22
CA GLU A 87 3.41 10.21 -11.64
C GLU A 87 4.02 9.16 -12.60
N GLN A 88 4.89 8.28 -12.10
CA GLN A 88 5.51 7.20 -12.88
C GLN A 88 4.66 5.92 -12.91
N TYR A 89 3.62 5.84 -12.09
CA TYR A 89 2.78 4.65 -11.93
C TYR A 89 1.34 4.91 -12.39
N ASP A 90 0.78 3.98 -13.15
CA ASP A 90 -0.60 4.06 -13.65
C ASP A 90 -1.64 3.80 -12.54
N PHE A 91 -1.23 3.14 -11.45
CA PHE A 91 -2.11 2.61 -10.42
C PHE A 91 -1.64 2.99 -9.01
N ILE A 92 -2.60 3.32 -8.13
CA ILE A 92 -2.38 3.35 -6.68
C ILE A 92 -3.45 2.56 -5.94
N ILE A 93 -3.03 1.80 -4.93
CA ILE A 93 -3.91 1.06 -4.02
C ILE A 93 -3.60 1.51 -2.61
N ASP A 94 -4.57 2.12 -1.93
CA ASP A 94 -4.36 2.61 -0.57
C ASP A 94 -5.68 2.68 0.20
N ASP A 95 -5.73 2.28 1.47
CA ASP A 95 -6.97 2.40 2.27
C ASP A 95 -7.13 3.79 2.91
N THR A 96 -6.19 4.71 2.69
CA THR A 96 -6.24 6.08 3.24
C THR A 96 -6.58 7.14 2.19
N LEU A 97 -6.99 6.75 0.97
CA LEU A 97 -7.27 7.72 -0.11
C LEU A 97 -8.33 8.76 0.26
N ASP A 98 -9.39 8.39 1.01
CA ASP A 98 -10.42 9.31 1.53
C ASP A 98 -9.85 10.45 2.42
N HIS A 99 -8.59 10.36 2.83
CA HIS A 99 -7.96 11.31 3.75
C HIS A 99 -6.77 12.06 3.12
N LEU A 100 -6.45 11.76 1.86
CA LEU A 100 -5.35 12.36 1.13
C LEU A 100 -5.89 13.37 0.13
N ASP A 101 -5.16 14.46 -0.08
CA ASP A 101 -5.55 15.45 -1.08
C ASP A 101 -5.58 14.80 -2.47
N ALA A 102 -6.70 14.91 -3.17
CA ALA A 102 -6.85 14.34 -4.51
C ALA A 102 -5.80 14.87 -5.51
N ALA A 103 -5.24 16.06 -5.25
CA ALA A 103 -4.15 16.64 -6.03
C ALA A 103 -2.83 15.86 -5.90
N LEU A 104 -2.62 15.13 -4.80
CA LEU A 104 -1.43 14.30 -4.57
C LEU A 104 -1.27 13.20 -5.64
N PHE A 105 -2.39 12.80 -6.24
CA PHE A 105 -2.44 11.70 -7.21
C PHE A 105 -2.70 12.20 -8.64
N ALA A 106 -2.58 13.51 -8.89
CA ALA A 106 -2.71 14.07 -10.23
C ALA A 106 -1.68 13.37 -11.15
N GLY A 107 -2.15 12.69 -12.19
CA GLY A 107 -1.30 11.88 -13.09
C GLY A 107 -1.39 10.37 -12.88
N ILE A 108 -2.01 9.89 -11.79
CA ILE A 108 -2.29 8.45 -11.60
C ILE A 108 -3.69 8.13 -12.14
N ASP A 109 -3.75 7.25 -13.14
CA ASP A 109 -4.96 6.96 -13.92
C ASP A 109 -6.02 6.21 -13.12
N LEU A 110 -5.61 5.21 -12.33
CA LEU A 110 -6.54 4.42 -11.54
C LEU A 110 -6.15 4.40 -10.06
N ARG A 111 -7.06 4.94 -9.25
CA ARG A 111 -6.93 5.04 -7.79
C ARG A 111 -7.92 4.08 -7.14
N MET A 112 -7.42 3.18 -6.31
CA MET A 112 -8.21 2.13 -5.68
C MET A 112 -8.15 2.25 -4.16
N ALA A 113 -9.29 2.57 -3.53
CA ALA A 113 -9.40 2.58 -2.07
C ALA A 113 -9.71 1.17 -1.55
N TYR A 114 -8.77 0.54 -0.85
CA TYR A 114 -9.04 -0.76 -0.23
C TYR A 114 -10.02 -0.57 0.94
N HIS A 115 -11.16 -1.26 0.89
CA HIS A 115 -12.22 -1.13 1.88
C HIS A 115 -11.81 -1.61 3.28
N ARG A 116 -12.08 -0.78 4.27
CA ARG A 116 -11.83 -0.94 5.70
C ARG A 116 -13.00 -0.35 6.51
N PRO A 117 -13.13 -0.73 7.79
CA PRO A 117 -14.16 -0.15 8.66
C PRO A 117 -14.10 1.37 8.80
N TRP A 118 -12.93 2.00 8.60
CA TRP A 118 -12.73 3.44 8.75
C TRP A 118 -12.93 4.28 7.48
N ASN A 119 -12.94 3.67 6.29
CA ASN A 119 -13.06 4.38 5.00
C ASN A 119 -14.33 3.91 4.25
N GLN A 120 -15.50 4.33 4.73
CA GLN A 120 -16.79 3.85 4.19
C GLN A 120 -17.46 4.83 3.23
N GLN A 121 -16.86 5.98 2.96
CA GLN A 121 -17.49 7.02 2.15
C GLN A 121 -17.17 6.81 0.68
N ASP A 122 -18.19 6.82 -0.18
CA ASP A 122 -17.94 6.80 -1.62
C ASP A 122 -17.48 8.21 -2.06
N GLU A 123 -16.32 8.28 -2.71
CA GLU A 123 -15.82 9.50 -3.34
C GLU A 123 -15.71 9.31 -4.87
N ASP A 124 -15.96 10.38 -5.62
CA ASP A 124 -15.93 10.34 -7.10
C ASP A 124 -14.50 10.22 -7.67
N ASN A 125 -13.47 10.35 -6.84
CA ASN A 125 -12.06 10.45 -7.25
C ASN A 125 -11.30 9.10 -7.19
N HIS A 126 -11.92 8.01 -6.74
CA HIS A 126 -11.30 6.68 -6.67
C HIS A 126 -12.35 5.55 -6.70
N ILE A 127 -11.91 4.33 -7.04
CA ILE A 127 -12.75 3.14 -7.01
C ILE A 127 -12.56 2.42 -5.68
N ARG A 128 -13.65 2.06 -5.00
CA ARG A 128 -13.58 1.25 -3.79
C ARG A 128 -13.48 -0.23 -4.14
N VAL A 129 -12.51 -0.93 -3.54
CA VAL A 129 -12.26 -2.36 -3.76
C VAL A 129 -12.29 -3.10 -2.43
N HIS A 130 -12.96 -4.25 -2.38
CA HIS A 130 -13.15 -5.04 -1.16
C HIS A 130 -12.21 -6.24 -1.08
N THR A 131 -11.68 -6.67 -2.23
CA THR A 131 -10.85 -7.87 -2.31
C THR A 131 -9.63 -7.65 -3.20
N TRP A 132 -8.56 -8.39 -2.92
CA TRP A 132 -7.39 -8.43 -3.81
C TRP A 132 -7.71 -9.02 -5.18
N LYS A 133 -8.74 -9.85 -5.29
CA LYS A 133 -9.19 -10.36 -6.58
C LYS A 133 -9.70 -9.23 -7.48
N GLU A 134 -10.50 -8.31 -6.94
CA GLU A 134 -10.98 -7.13 -7.67
C GLU A 134 -9.82 -6.25 -8.14
N ILE A 135 -8.85 -5.97 -7.27
CA ILE A 135 -7.64 -5.21 -7.62
C ILE A 135 -6.93 -5.84 -8.83
N ILE A 136 -6.65 -7.14 -8.77
CA ILE A 136 -5.95 -7.83 -9.85
C ILE A 136 -6.76 -7.81 -11.15
N SER A 137 -8.09 -7.99 -11.06
CA SER A 137 -8.98 -7.88 -12.21
C SER A 137 -8.93 -6.49 -12.85
N LEU A 138 -9.01 -5.42 -12.06
CA LEU A 138 -8.96 -4.04 -12.55
C LEU A 138 -7.62 -3.70 -13.21
N ILE A 139 -6.51 -4.10 -12.59
CA ILE A 139 -5.16 -3.91 -13.18
C ILE A 139 -5.07 -4.64 -14.52
N HIS A 140 -5.55 -5.89 -14.60
CA HIS A 140 -5.54 -6.63 -15.84
C HIS A 140 -6.42 -5.99 -16.92
N GLU A 141 -7.61 -5.51 -16.60
CA GLU A 141 -8.52 -4.84 -17.54
C GLU A 141 -7.87 -3.58 -18.12
N GLN A 142 -7.34 -2.70 -17.26
CA GLN A 142 -6.66 -1.47 -17.67
C GLN A 142 -5.40 -1.74 -18.52
N SER A 143 -4.65 -2.80 -18.21
CA SER A 143 -3.46 -3.18 -18.98
C SER A 143 -3.80 -3.63 -20.42
N HIS A 144 -5.01 -4.15 -20.66
CA HIS A 144 -5.45 -4.57 -21.99
C HIS A 144 -5.90 -3.40 -22.86
N ASP A 145 -6.47 -2.34 -22.26
CA ASP A 145 -6.88 -1.14 -23.00
C ASP A 145 -5.67 -0.30 -23.46
N HIS A 146 -4.58 -0.26 -22.69
CA HIS A 146 -3.32 0.40 -23.08
C HIS A 146 -2.51 -0.34 -24.16
N SER A 147 -2.95 -1.53 -24.56
CA SER A 147 -2.32 -2.35 -25.62
C SER A 147 -3.00 -2.21 -26.99
N ARG A 148 -3.94 -1.28 -27.15
CA ARG A 148 -4.65 -0.96 -28.41
C ARG A 148 -4.27 0.41 -28.95
#